data_AF-A0A254RUI5-F1
#
_entry.id   AF-A0A254RUI5-F1
#
_cell.length_a   1.000
_cell.length_b   1.000
_cell.length_c   1.000
_cell.angle_alpha   90.00
_cell.angle_beta   90.00
_cell.angle_gamma   90.00
#
_symmetry.space_group_name_H-M   'P 1'
#
loop_
_entity.id
_entity.type
_entity.pdbx_description
1 polymer ?
#
loop_
_entity_poly.entity_id
_entity_poly.type
_entity_poly.pdbx_seq_one_letter_code
_entity_poly.pdbx_strand_id
1 'polypeptide(L)'
;MTWSSSSESTGAAHCFEDWDGYAMDYQIATGYDNGSGTSGYWYSFGDDADGGMSTIVWPVPATESPDVLDAIIDFCGGVCGTFELAKGSLTYDPYAGVGFNIAGVDENGYPTTVDASAMGGISVTYSSSMGATLELGLGEEMDRSIGYDNPFVVLPKNTNGTVKEFKWSEFKQAGWGDVEITGEEAAKKLASIRFRVQGKDGSKGEFNIKAIKAYNPSDCNKYNLQKSSSSFAPKSSGSVKPKSSSSVPRSSSSRDVSDKVGKCGQFETWRGDYGMYRVETGCITEKENGGYWYSFDDYVDGGRSKIVWPVPKGTEWDDNALDPIIDYCAGVCGKFELNKGTMTFDPYVGVAFDLAGTDDKGRLVAVDASDMEGICIAYSADVGASLEISFGEKNDIEEFDYDVPFVTLAKSTSGTVKAFKWSQFKQAGWGRNAKITGEDAAKRIVSLHFKIQGKDGMTGSFNVMSVGALGGDCSGYVAVWADKNVKNW
;
A
#
# COMPACT_ATOMS: atom_id res chain seq x y z
N MET A 1 59.32 -1.63 0.59
CA MET A 1 58.17 -1.37 -0.29
C MET A 1 57.64 -2.69 -0.77
N THR A 2 56.47 -3.08 -0.30
CA THR A 2 55.63 -4.16 -0.85
C THR A 2 54.24 -3.92 -0.27
N TRP A 3 53.36 -3.31 -1.07
CA TRP A 3 51.92 -3.29 -0.78
C TRP A 3 51.31 -4.53 -1.43
N SER A 4 50.44 -5.21 -0.70
CA SER A 4 49.66 -6.35 -1.18
C SER A 4 48.19 -6.01 -1.02
N SER A 5 47.54 -5.68 -2.13
CA SER A 5 46.10 -5.47 -2.23
C SER A 5 45.38 -6.80 -2.44
N SER A 6 44.34 -7.06 -1.64
CA SER A 6 43.26 -7.98 -2.02
C SER A 6 42.03 -7.66 -1.18
N SER A 7 41.15 -6.85 -1.75
CA SER A 7 39.81 -6.56 -1.25
C SER A 7 38.84 -7.65 -1.72
N GLU A 8 38.25 -8.39 -0.79
CA GLU A 8 37.01 -9.13 -1.01
C GLU A 8 36.09 -8.87 0.19
N SER A 9 35.22 -7.87 0.05
CA SER A 9 34.11 -7.65 0.97
C SER A 9 32.91 -8.42 0.43
N THR A 10 32.83 -9.71 0.75
CA THR A 10 31.60 -10.49 0.53
C THR A 10 30.51 -9.90 1.42
N GLY A 11 29.67 -9.03 0.85
CA GLY A 11 28.54 -8.44 1.56
C GLY A 11 27.62 -9.53 2.14
N ALA A 12 27.07 -9.28 3.33
CA ALA A 12 26.05 -10.16 3.86
C ALA A 12 24.86 -10.20 2.89
N ALA A 13 24.18 -11.35 2.77
CA ALA A 13 23.01 -11.44 1.91
C ALA A 13 21.88 -10.58 2.50
N HIS A 14 21.64 -9.44 1.86
CA HIS A 14 20.50 -8.57 2.11
C HIS A 14 19.38 -8.90 1.12
N CYS A 15 18.19 -8.38 1.36
CA CYS A 15 17.11 -8.41 0.40
C CYS A 15 16.53 -7.01 0.32
N PHE A 16 15.85 -6.73 -0.80
CA PHE A 16 15.15 -5.47 -0.96
C PHE A 16 14.13 -5.34 0.18
N GLU A 17 14.04 -4.16 0.76
CA GLU A 17 12.82 -3.76 1.43
C GLU A 17 11.73 -3.64 0.35
N ASP A 18 10.49 -3.97 0.70
CA ASP A 18 9.37 -3.94 -0.24
C ASP A 18 9.17 -2.49 -0.72
N TRP A 19 9.43 -2.23 -2.00
CA TRP A 19 9.20 -0.93 -2.60
C TRP A 19 7.77 -0.84 -3.13
N ASP A 20 7.09 0.24 -2.77
CA ASP A 20 5.78 0.61 -3.30
C ASP A 20 5.81 2.09 -3.71
N GLY A 21 5.57 2.38 -4.98
CA GLY A 21 5.51 3.74 -5.49
C GLY A 21 4.37 4.57 -4.92
N TYR A 22 3.36 3.95 -4.29
CA TYR A 22 2.34 4.67 -3.51
C TYR A 22 2.84 5.11 -2.11
N ALA A 23 3.94 4.54 -1.60
CA ALA A 23 4.55 4.97 -0.34
C ALA A 23 5.41 6.25 -0.50
N MET A 24 5.53 6.79 -1.73
CA MET A 24 6.40 7.91 -2.10
C MET A 24 7.90 7.65 -1.82
N ASP A 25 8.31 6.38 -1.84
CA ASP A 25 9.71 5.99 -1.84
C ASP A 25 10.32 6.21 -3.24
N TYR A 26 11.20 7.20 -3.37
CA TYR A 26 11.82 7.55 -4.67
C TYR A 26 12.88 6.54 -5.16
N GLN A 27 13.34 5.66 -4.27
CA GLN A 27 14.33 4.61 -4.55
C GLN A 27 13.94 3.29 -3.87
N ILE A 28 14.30 2.16 -4.49
CA ILE A 28 14.20 0.85 -3.86
C ILE A 28 15.31 0.71 -2.82
N ALA A 29 14.99 0.47 -1.55
CA ALA A 29 16.01 0.15 -0.54
C ALA A 29 16.53 -1.29 -0.74
N THR A 30 17.49 -1.45 -1.65
CA THR A 30 17.99 -2.77 -2.08
C THR A 30 18.77 -3.52 -1.00
N GLY A 31 19.36 -2.80 -0.04
CA GLY A 31 20.29 -3.36 0.95
C GLY A 31 21.69 -3.67 0.41
N TYR A 32 22.01 -3.26 -0.83
CA TYR A 32 23.26 -3.60 -1.52
C TYR A 32 24.12 -2.39 -1.94
N ASP A 33 23.78 -1.17 -1.50
CA ASP A 33 24.46 0.07 -1.92
C ASP A 33 25.99 0.00 -1.70
N ASN A 34 26.75 0.26 -2.77
CA ASN A 34 28.21 0.21 -2.79
C ASN A 34 28.90 1.48 -2.23
N GLY A 35 28.14 2.46 -1.76
CA GLY A 35 28.58 3.76 -1.30
C GLY A 35 28.44 4.88 -2.35
N SER A 36 27.95 4.58 -3.55
CA SER A 36 27.69 5.58 -4.60
C SER A 36 26.43 6.41 -4.36
N GLY A 37 25.47 5.91 -3.56
CA GLY A 37 24.17 6.56 -3.38
C GLY A 37 23.28 6.55 -4.62
N THR A 38 23.58 5.68 -5.59
CA THR A 38 22.80 5.49 -6.84
C THR A 38 22.03 4.15 -6.84
N SER A 39 22.05 3.44 -5.73
CA SER A 39 21.37 2.15 -5.56
C SER A 39 19.86 2.33 -5.53
N GLY A 40 19.12 1.50 -6.26
CA GLY A 40 17.66 1.46 -6.24
C GLY A 40 16.94 2.64 -6.90
N TYR A 41 17.64 3.68 -7.35
CA TYR A 41 17.06 4.76 -8.14
C TYR A 41 16.61 4.25 -9.51
N TRP A 42 15.45 4.73 -9.94
CA TRP A 42 14.88 4.42 -11.24
C TRP A 42 15.52 5.27 -12.34
N TYR A 43 15.81 4.63 -13.47
CA TYR A 43 16.27 5.27 -14.70
C TYR A 43 15.48 4.75 -15.91
N SER A 44 15.44 5.53 -16.99
CA SER A 44 14.93 5.05 -18.28
C SER A 44 16.05 4.62 -19.22
N PHE A 45 15.75 3.67 -20.11
CA PHE A 45 16.68 3.21 -21.14
C PHE A 45 15.94 2.91 -22.45
N GLY A 46 16.67 2.98 -23.56
CA GLY A 46 16.13 2.84 -24.91
C GLY A 46 17.00 2.01 -25.84
N ASP A 47 16.63 2.06 -27.12
CA ASP A 47 17.30 1.42 -28.25
C ASP A 47 18.16 2.41 -29.07
N ASP A 48 18.36 3.63 -28.56
CA ASP A 48 19.03 4.75 -29.22
C ASP A 48 20.52 4.50 -29.49
N ALA A 49 21.21 3.82 -28.56
CA ALA A 49 22.61 3.41 -28.73
C ALA A 49 22.82 2.47 -29.95
N ASP A 50 21.78 1.71 -30.31
CA ASP A 50 21.76 0.79 -31.45
C ASP A 50 21.19 1.42 -32.74
N GLY A 51 20.76 2.69 -32.68
CA GLY A 51 20.14 3.43 -33.78
C GLY A 51 18.62 3.29 -33.87
N GLY A 52 17.97 2.87 -32.79
CA GLY A 52 16.54 3.04 -32.59
C GLY A 52 16.16 4.49 -32.30
N MET A 53 14.86 4.75 -32.19
CA MET A 53 14.31 6.08 -31.86
C MET A 53 13.14 5.96 -30.87
N SER A 54 13.07 4.87 -30.10
CA SER A 54 11.98 4.64 -29.17
C SER A 54 12.05 5.63 -28.00
N THR A 55 10.89 6.04 -27.50
CA THR A 55 10.79 7.06 -26.45
C THR A 55 9.77 6.69 -25.39
N ILE A 56 9.97 7.21 -24.16
CA ILE A 56 8.96 7.25 -23.12
C ILE A 56 8.57 8.71 -22.89
N VAL A 57 7.28 8.99 -22.99
CA VAL A 57 6.66 10.27 -22.66
C VAL A 57 6.15 10.19 -21.23
N TRP A 58 6.78 10.95 -20.34
CA TRP A 58 6.38 11.08 -18.94
C TRP A 58 5.08 11.88 -18.80
N PRO A 59 4.22 11.55 -17.82
CA PRO A 59 2.94 12.26 -17.63
C PRO A 59 3.12 13.66 -17.04
N VAL A 60 4.26 13.92 -16.38
CA VAL A 60 4.67 15.22 -15.84
C VAL A 60 6.07 15.60 -16.33
N PRO A 61 6.42 16.89 -16.37
CA PRO A 61 7.79 17.31 -16.63
C PRO A 61 8.71 16.88 -15.48
N ALA A 62 9.92 16.43 -15.79
CA ALA A 62 10.95 16.25 -14.78
C ALA A 62 11.28 17.60 -14.12
N THR A 63 11.24 17.64 -12.79
CA THR A 63 11.27 18.89 -11.99
C THR A 63 12.67 19.38 -11.67
N GLU A 64 13.65 18.47 -11.56
CA GLU A 64 15.02 18.81 -11.12
C GLU A 64 16.12 18.35 -12.09
N SER A 65 15.96 17.19 -12.74
CA SER A 65 16.85 16.65 -13.77
C SER A 65 16.05 15.68 -14.66
N PRO A 66 16.28 15.59 -15.99
CA PRO A 66 15.52 14.68 -16.88
C PRO A 66 15.56 13.20 -16.48
N ASP A 67 16.57 12.80 -15.71
CA ASP A 67 16.81 11.41 -15.29
C ASP A 67 16.21 11.08 -13.90
N VAL A 68 15.66 12.08 -13.18
CA VAL A 68 15.04 11.91 -11.86
C VAL A 68 13.55 11.68 -12.03
N LEU A 69 13.06 10.51 -11.62
CA LEU A 69 11.68 10.06 -11.84
C LEU A 69 10.74 10.31 -10.65
N ASP A 70 11.19 11.00 -9.61
CA ASP A 70 10.46 11.28 -8.36
C ASP A 70 9.08 11.89 -8.62
N ALA A 71 9.02 12.95 -9.44
CA ALA A 71 7.75 13.59 -9.82
C ALA A 71 6.82 12.66 -10.63
N ILE A 72 7.37 11.66 -11.33
CA ILE A 72 6.59 10.62 -12.00
C ILE A 72 6.03 9.66 -10.94
N ILE A 73 6.81 9.27 -9.94
CA ILE A 73 6.36 8.44 -8.80
C ILE A 73 5.19 9.12 -8.08
N ASP A 74 5.32 10.39 -7.72
CA ASP A 74 4.26 11.22 -7.13
C ASP A 74 2.97 11.23 -7.96
N PHE A 75 3.09 11.36 -9.28
CA PHE A 75 1.94 11.45 -10.17
C PHE A 75 1.24 10.09 -10.38
N CYS A 76 2.03 9.01 -10.43
CA CYS A 76 1.58 7.69 -10.90
C CYS A 76 1.29 6.68 -9.77
N GLY A 77 1.81 6.90 -8.56
CA GLY A 77 1.94 5.86 -7.53
C GLY A 77 2.84 4.71 -8.02
N GLY A 78 4.00 5.06 -8.59
CA GLY A 78 4.87 4.11 -9.31
C GLY A 78 5.59 4.73 -10.50
N VAL A 79 6.40 3.97 -11.22
CA VAL A 79 7.07 4.48 -12.42
C VAL A 79 6.18 4.23 -13.64
N CYS A 80 5.53 5.28 -14.15
CA CYS A 80 4.59 5.19 -15.28
C CYS A 80 4.89 6.14 -16.43
N GLY A 81 4.57 5.71 -17.65
CA GLY A 81 4.82 6.49 -18.86
C GLY A 81 4.14 5.91 -20.10
N THR A 82 4.04 6.73 -21.14
CA THR A 82 3.56 6.30 -22.46
C THR A 82 4.76 6.02 -23.36
N PHE A 83 4.91 4.80 -23.87
CA PHE A 83 5.96 4.46 -24.84
C PHE A 83 5.49 4.67 -26.28
N GLU A 84 6.42 5.09 -27.13
CA GLU A 84 6.31 5.04 -28.59
C GLU A 84 7.56 4.34 -29.13
N LEU A 85 7.37 3.15 -29.70
CA LEU A 85 8.46 2.34 -30.25
C LEU A 85 8.72 2.72 -31.71
N ALA A 86 9.96 3.12 -32.02
CA ALA A 86 10.34 3.55 -33.36
C ALA A 86 11.65 2.90 -33.80
N LYS A 87 11.58 2.12 -34.87
CA LYS A 87 12.63 1.17 -35.28
C LYS A 87 13.91 1.82 -35.78
N GLY A 88 13.88 3.06 -36.27
CA GLY A 88 15.07 3.76 -36.77
C GLY A 88 15.85 2.91 -37.79
N SER A 89 17.12 2.63 -37.50
CA SER A 89 18.00 1.75 -38.28
C SER A 89 18.15 0.32 -37.72
N LEU A 90 17.42 -0.04 -36.66
CA LEU A 90 17.54 -1.36 -36.03
C LEU A 90 17.24 -2.50 -37.00
N THR A 91 17.92 -3.63 -36.83
CA THR A 91 17.60 -4.87 -37.55
C THR A 91 16.46 -5.65 -36.87
N TYR A 92 16.40 -5.59 -35.53
CA TYR A 92 15.40 -6.23 -34.68
C TYR A 92 14.21 -5.31 -34.35
N ASP A 93 13.31 -5.74 -33.46
CA ASP A 93 12.12 -4.98 -33.05
C ASP A 93 12.49 -3.90 -32.00
N PRO A 94 12.06 -2.63 -32.16
CA PRO A 94 12.37 -1.54 -31.22
C PRO A 94 11.91 -1.80 -29.79
N TYR A 95 12.58 -1.16 -28.82
CA TYR A 95 12.25 -1.27 -27.39
C TYR A 95 12.50 0.03 -26.61
N ALA A 96 11.77 0.18 -25.50
CA ALA A 96 12.03 1.18 -24.47
C ALA A 96 11.73 0.58 -23.09
N GLY A 97 12.29 1.13 -22.02
CA GLY A 97 12.08 0.59 -20.68
C GLY A 97 12.54 1.48 -19.54
N VAL A 98 12.34 0.97 -18.32
CA VAL A 98 12.85 1.53 -17.07
C VAL A 98 13.51 0.44 -16.25
N GLY A 99 14.51 0.80 -15.46
CA GLY A 99 15.19 -0.13 -14.56
C GLY A 99 15.76 0.57 -13.34
N PHE A 100 16.38 -0.22 -12.48
CA PHE A 100 17.10 0.26 -11.31
C PHE A 100 18.34 -0.61 -11.08
N ASN A 101 19.40 0.00 -10.54
CA ASN A 101 20.65 -0.69 -10.22
C ASN A 101 20.57 -1.27 -8.81
N ILE A 102 21.11 -2.48 -8.60
CA ILE A 102 20.98 -3.19 -7.32
C ILE A 102 21.96 -2.65 -6.27
N ALA A 103 23.18 -2.30 -6.67
CA ALA A 103 24.20 -1.75 -5.76
C ALA A 103 24.59 -0.29 -6.09
N GLY A 104 24.03 0.28 -7.16
CA GLY A 104 24.51 1.52 -7.76
C GLY A 104 25.64 1.30 -8.77
N VAL A 105 26.45 2.33 -8.99
CA VAL A 105 27.50 2.39 -10.03
C VAL A 105 28.93 2.50 -9.47
N ASP A 106 29.92 2.13 -10.29
CA ASP A 106 31.34 2.31 -9.99
C ASP A 106 31.84 3.75 -10.24
N GLU A 107 33.13 4.02 -10.02
CA GLU A 107 33.76 5.34 -10.25
C GLU A 107 33.65 5.85 -11.71
N ASN A 108 33.32 4.97 -12.67
CA ASN A 108 33.18 5.29 -14.09
C ASN A 108 31.70 5.38 -14.52
N GLY A 109 30.75 5.13 -13.61
CA GLY A 109 29.31 5.13 -13.90
C GLY A 109 28.74 3.78 -14.37
N TYR A 110 29.49 2.68 -14.33
CA TYR A 110 28.99 1.35 -14.70
C TYR A 110 28.28 0.65 -13.52
N PRO A 111 27.10 0.03 -13.73
CA PRO A 111 26.41 -0.73 -12.70
C PRO A 111 27.26 -1.84 -12.06
N THR A 112 27.29 -1.88 -10.72
CA THR A 112 28.04 -2.89 -9.94
C THR A 112 27.18 -4.13 -9.68
N THR A 113 27.77 -5.32 -9.84
CA THR A 113 27.10 -6.62 -9.62
C THR A 113 27.11 -7.08 -8.17
N VAL A 114 26.05 -7.75 -7.71
CA VAL A 114 25.96 -8.43 -6.40
C VAL A 114 25.35 -9.82 -6.48
N ASP A 115 25.46 -10.60 -5.39
CA ASP A 115 24.75 -11.87 -5.24
C ASP A 115 23.37 -11.65 -4.60
N ALA A 116 22.34 -11.68 -5.45
CA ALA A 116 20.92 -11.58 -5.12
C ALA A 116 20.24 -12.97 -4.95
N SER A 117 21.00 -14.08 -4.91
CA SER A 117 20.44 -15.44 -4.84
C SER A 117 19.50 -15.64 -3.64
N ALA A 118 19.78 -14.99 -2.51
CA ALA A 118 19.02 -15.13 -1.27
C ALA A 118 17.56 -14.64 -1.38
N MET A 119 17.25 -13.75 -2.32
CA MET A 119 15.89 -13.30 -2.59
C MET A 119 15.01 -14.41 -3.19
N GLY A 120 15.62 -15.44 -3.80
CA GLY A 120 14.94 -16.55 -4.49
C GLY A 120 14.22 -16.19 -5.79
N GLY A 121 14.02 -14.91 -6.07
CA GLY A 121 13.20 -14.38 -7.14
C GLY A 121 12.80 -12.93 -6.90
N ILE A 122 11.90 -12.43 -7.74
CA ILE A 122 11.28 -11.11 -7.64
C ILE A 122 9.76 -11.21 -7.79
N SER A 123 9.04 -10.35 -7.08
CA SER A 123 7.64 -10.04 -7.31
C SER A 123 7.50 -8.61 -7.81
N VAL A 124 6.69 -8.41 -8.84
CA VAL A 124 6.43 -7.11 -9.49
C VAL A 124 4.94 -6.87 -9.64
N THR A 125 4.46 -5.74 -9.11
CA THR A 125 3.10 -5.24 -9.40
C THR A 125 3.18 -4.24 -10.53
N TYR A 126 2.56 -4.55 -11.66
CA TYR A 126 2.58 -3.66 -12.83
C TYR A 126 1.27 -3.67 -13.61
N SER A 127 1.04 -2.58 -14.35
CA SER A 127 0.19 -2.57 -15.53
C SER A 127 1.01 -2.27 -16.79
N SER A 128 0.60 -2.86 -17.91
CA SER A 128 1.10 -2.54 -19.24
C SER A 128 0.04 -2.86 -20.29
N SER A 129 -0.15 -1.92 -21.21
CA SER A 129 -1.01 -2.04 -22.38
C SER A 129 -0.49 -3.01 -23.45
N MET A 130 0.76 -3.43 -23.37
CA MET A 130 1.42 -4.43 -24.22
C MET A 130 2.14 -5.48 -23.38
N GLY A 131 2.54 -6.61 -23.97
CA GLY A 131 3.48 -7.52 -23.31
C GLY A 131 4.82 -6.82 -23.09
N ALA A 132 5.46 -7.13 -21.96
CA ALA A 132 6.77 -6.63 -21.58
C ALA A 132 7.66 -7.80 -21.13
N THR A 133 8.92 -7.54 -20.81
CA THR A 133 9.80 -8.47 -20.12
C THR A 133 10.38 -7.83 -18.86
N LEU A 134 10.68 -8.67 -17.88
CA LEU A 134 11.54 -8.30 -16.76
C LEU A 134 12.87 -9.03 -16.95
N GLU A 135 13.96 -8.27 -17.05
CA GLU A 135 15.27 -8.74 -17.50
C GLU A 135 16.34 -8.49 -16.43
N LEU A 136 17.25 -9.45 -16.27
CA LEU A 136 18.37 -9.38 -15.35
C LEU A 136 19.60 -8.79 -16.05
N GLY A 137 19.97 -7.55 -15.73
CA GLY A 137 21.22 -6.94 -16.15
C GLY A 137 22.37 -7.39 -15.25
N LEU A 138 23.48 -7.84 -15.85
CA LEU A 138 24.61 -8.49 -15.19
C LEU A 138 25.89 -7.65 -15.20
N GLY A 139 25.76 -6.37 -15.57
CA GLY A 139 26.86 -5.44 -15.77
C GLY A 139 27.50 -5.59 -17.14
N GLU A 140 28.07 -4.49 -17.66
CA GLU A 140 28.52 -4.37 -19.06
C GLU A 140 29.53 -5.45 -19.50
N GLU A 141 30.41 -5.93 -18.62
CA GLU A 141 31.32 -7.03 -18.98
C GLU A 141 30.58 -8.37 -19.18
N MET A 142 29.64 -8.71 -18.30
CA MET A 142 28.93 -9.99 -18.35
C MET A 142 27.83 -9.95 -19.43
N ASP A 143 27.05 -8.87 -19.52
CA ASP A 143 26.05 -8.64 -20.57
C ASP A 143 26.69 -8.83 -21.95
N ARG A 144 27.81 -8.15 -22.23
CA ARG A 144 28.57 -8.30 -23.48
C ARG A 144 29.13 -9.72 -23.67
N SER A 145 29.52 -10.42 -22.61
CA SER A 145 30.04 -11.80 -22.71
C SER A 145 28.99 -12.83 -23.14
N ILE A 146 27.72 -12.59 -22.80
CA ILE A 146 26.56 -13.38 -23.26
C ILE A 146 25.93 -12.79 -24.54
N GLY A 147 26.61 -11.85 -25.19
CA GLY A 147 26.14 -11.18 -26.40
C GLY A 147 24.97 -10.22 -26.20
N TYR A 148 24.66 -9.84 -24.95
CA TYR A 148 23.44 -9.14 -24.50
C TYR A 148 22.15 -10.00 -24.55
N ASP A 149 22.29 -11.33 -24.65
CA ASP A 149 21.16 -12.26 -24.47
C ASP A 149 20.84 -12.46 -22.97
N ASN A 150 20.42 -11.37 -22.32
CA ASN A 150 20.16 -11.33 -20.88
C ASN A 150 18.98 -12.21 -20.47
N PRO A 151 19.07 -13.00 -19.35
CA PRO A 151 17.94 -13.77 -18.87
C PRO A 151 16.73 -12.90 -18.49
N PHE A 152 15.56 -13.27 -18.99
CA PHE A 152 14.31 -12.54 -18.74
C PHE A 152 13.13 -13.48 -18.44
N VAL A 153 12.06 -12.89 -17.91
CA VAL A 153 10.71 -13.47 -17.84
C VAL A 153 9.73 -12.59 -18.61
N VAL A 154 8.68 -13.20 -19.15
CA VAL A 154 7.62 -12.46 -19.86
C VAL A 154 6.59 -11.94 -18.87
N LEU A 155 6.31 -10.64 -18.96
CA LEU A 155 5.22 -9.95 -18.31
C LEU A 155 4.06 -9.84 -19.31
N PRO A 156 2.97 -10.62 -19.17
CA PRO A 156 1.84 -10.53 -20.10
C PRO A 156 1.21 -9.13 -20.09
N LYS A 157 0.58 -8.75 -21.21
CA LYS A 157 -0.29 -7.56 -21.26
C LYS A 157 -1.29 -7.62 -20.11
N ASN A 158 -1.36 -6.55 -19.32
CA ASN A 158 -2.22 -6.45 -18.15
C ASN A 158 -2.54 -4.98 -17.84
N THR A 159 -3.77 -4.53 -18.03
CA THR A 159 -4.16 -3.15 -17.69
C THR A 159 -4.59 -2.97 -16.23
N ASN A 160 -4.65 -4.04 -15.44
CA ASN A 160 -5.37 -4.04 -14.16
C ASN A 160 -4.45 -3.93 -12.92
N GLY A 161 -3.12 -3.86 -13.09
CA GLY A 161 -2.18 -3.72 -11.96
C GLY A 161 -2.06 -5.00 -11.13
N THR A 162 -1.56 -6.09 -11.73
CA THR A 162 -1.49 -7.40 -11.05
C THR A 162 -0.08 -7.70 -10.59
N VAL A 163 0.04 -8.34 -9.43
CA VAL A 163 1.26 -8.98 -8.97
C VAL A 163 1.67 -10.10 -9.94
N LYS A 164 2.95 -10.18 -10.29
CA LYS A 164 3.59 -11.35 -10.91
C LYS A 164 4.85 -11.70 -10.15
N GLU A 165 4.96 -12.99 -9.82
CA GLU A 165 6.03 -13.55 -9.03
C GLU A 165 6.85 -14.49 -9.90
N PHE A 166 8.18 -14.37 -9.85
CA PHE A 166 9.10 -15.16 -10.64
C PHE A 166 10.32 -15.57 -9.82
N LYS A 167 10.60 -16.87 -9.77
CA LYS A 167 11.85 -17.40 -9.22
C LYS A 167 13.01 -17.13 -10.15
N TRP A 168 14.22 -17.06 -9.61
CA TRP A 168 15.43 -16.93 -10.43
C TRP A 168 15.56 -18.03 -11.50
N SER A 169 15.14 -19.27 -11.22
CA SER A 169 15.11 -20.37 -12.21
C SER A 169 14.10 -20.21 -13.36
N GLU A 170 13.21 -19.23 -13.30
CA GLU A 170 12.25 -18.95 -14.38
C GLU A 170 12.82 -18.00 -15.44
N PHE A 171 13.84 -17.20 -15.09
CA PHE A 171 14.53 -16.29 -16.00
C PHE A 171 15.41 -17.07 -16.99
N LYS A 172 15.21 -16.82 -18.28
CA LYS A 172 15.85 -17.56 -19.38
C LYS A 172 16.30 -16.62 -20.48
N GLN A 173 17.39 -16.98 -21.13
CA GLN A 173 17.87 -16.32 -22.34
C GLN A 173 16.97 -16.69 -23.54
N ALA A 174 17.00 -15.88 -24.59
CA ALA A 174 16.29 -16.17 -25.84
C ALA A 174 17.04 -17.19 -26.73
N GLY A 175 18.34 -17.41 -26.50
CA GLY A 175 19.14 -18.43 -27.18
C GLY A 175 19.83 -17.93 -28.47
N TRP A 176 20.23 -16.65 -28.49
CA TRP A 176 20.99 -16.03 -29.57
C TRP A 176 22.42 -15.61 -29.16
N GLY A 177 22.73 -15.58 -27.86
CA GLY A 177 24.09 -15.45 -27.35
C GLY A 177 24.85 -16.79 -27.40
N ASP A 178 26.18 -16.73 -27.60
CA ASP A 178 27.05 -17.91 -27.65
C ASP A 178 27.38 -18.51 -26.26
N VAL A 179 27.04 -17.80 -25.17
CA VAL A 179 27.33 -18.21 -23.79
C VAL A 179 26.03 -18.34 -23.01
N GLU A 180 25.74 -19.57 -22.57
CA GLU A 180 24.59 -19.88 -21.73
C GLU A 180 24.84 -19.48 -20.27
N ILE A 181 23.84 -18.87 -19.63
CA ILE A 181 23.76 -18.61 -18.19
C ILE A 181 22.33 -18.85 -17.69
N THR A 182 22.20 -19.62 -16.60
CA THR A 182 20.89 -19.80 -15.95
C THR A 182 20.49 -18.57 -15.15
N GLY A 183 19.19 -18.32 -14.96
CA GLY A 183 18.72 -17.23 -14.11
C GLY A 183 19.21 -17.31 -12.65
N GLU A 184 19.50 -18.51 -12.13
CA GLU A 184 20.11 -18.72 -10.80
C GLU A 184 21.61 -18.38 -10.74
N GLU A 185 22.32 -18.44 -11.87
CA GLU A 185 23.71 -17.97 -11.98
C GLU A 185 23.76 -16.47 -12.26
N ALA A 186 22.81 -15.96 -13.04
CA ALA A 186 22.62 -14.54 -13.28
C ALA A 186 22.31 -13.78 -11.98
N ALA A 187 21.46 -14.33 -11.10
CA ALA A 187 21.18 -13.76 -9.79
C ALA A 187 22.41 -13.60 -8.89
N LYS A 188 23.49 -14.38 -9.10
CA LYS A 188 24.77 -14.25 -8.36
C LYS A 188 25.65 -13.09 -8.83
N LYS A 189 25.27 -12.47 -9.96
CA LYS A 189 26.00 -11.40 -10.64
C LYS A 189 25.04 -10.27 -11.05
N LEU A 190 23.99 -10.05 -10.28
CA LEU A 190 22.92 -9.13 -10.66
C LEU A 190 23.37 -7.68 -10.45
N ALA A 191 23.36 -6.88 -11.51
CA ALA A 191 23.67 -5.45 -11.47
C ALA A 191 22.42 -4.58 -11.54
N SER A 192 21.40 -4.99 -12.32
CA SER A 192 20.15 -4.25 -12.45
C SER A 192 18.98 -5.15 -12.80
N ILE A 193 17.76 -4.64 -12.56
CA ILE A 193 16.52 -5.26 -13.03
C ILE A 193 15.84 -4.27 -13.96
N ARG A 194 15.50 -4.73 -15.17
CA ARG A 194 15.04 -3.89 -16.29
C ARG A 194 13.66 -4.34 -16.76
N PHE A 195 12.66 -3.46 -16.68
CA PHE A 195 11.36 -3.63 -17.32
C PHE A 195 11.45 -3.11 -18.76
N ARG A 196 11.35 -4.00 -19.74
CA ARG A 196 11.51 -3.68 -21.16
C ARG A 196 10.20 -3.91 -21.91
N VAL A 197 9.74 -2.93 -22.66
CA VAL A 197 8.66 -3.06 -23.64
C VAL A 197 9.28 -3.14 -25.03
N GLN A 198 9.11 -4.26 -25.72
CA GLN A 198 9.64 -4.48 -27.07
C GLN A 198 8.50 -4.89 -28.02
N GLY A 199 8.50 -4.40 -29.25
CA GLY A 199 7.40 -4.61 -30.18
C GLY A 199 7.64 -4.07 -31.58
N LYS A 200 6.61 -4.06 -32.41
CA LYS A 200 6.73 -3.60 -33.81
C LYS A 200 6.90 -2.08 -33.89
N ASP A 201 7.55 -1.63 -34.96
CA ASP A 201 7.64 -0.22 -35.32
C ASP A 201 6.27 0.49 -35.28
N GLY A 202 6.23 1.67 -34.66
CA GLY A 202 4.99 2.44 -34.45
C GLY A 202 4.07 1.90 -33.35
N SER A 203 4.47 0.88 -32.58
CA SER A 203 3.69 0.42 -31.42
C SER A 203 3.68 1.49 -30.33
N LYS A 204 2.49 1.77 -29.80
CA LYS A 204 2.29 2.74 -28.72
C LYS A 204 1.49 2.13 -27.58
N GLY A 205 1.68 2.66 -26.39
CA GLY A 205 0.92 2.27 -25.22
C GLY A 205 1.49 2.85 -23.94
N GLU A 206 0.90 2.48 -22.82
CA GLU A 206 1.30 2.89 -21.47
C GLU A 206 1.73 1.69 -20.60
N PHE A 207 2.51 1.98 -19.57
CA PHE A 207 2.86 1.07 -18.47
C PHE A 207 2.91 1.83 -17.13
N ASN A 208 2.79 1.10 -16.01
CA ASN A 208 3.07 1.58 -14.66
C ASN A 208 3.67 0.42 -13.83
N ILE A 209 4.84 0.62 -13.23
CA ILE A 209 5.43 -0.29 -12.23
C ILE A 209 5.15 0.27 -10.85
N LYS A 210 4.30 -0.42 -10.09
CA LYS A 210 3.75 0.05 -8.82
C LYS A 210 4.52 -0.45 -7.60
N ALA A 211 4.96 -1.70 -7.62
CA ALA A 211 5.69 -2.28 -6.48
C ALA A 211 6.70 -3.34 -6.93
N ILE A 212 7.77 -3.48 -6.15
CA ILE A 212 8.88 -4.42 -6.36
C ILE A 212 9.23 -5.06 -5.00
N LYS A 213 9.25 -6.38 -4.94
CA LYS A 213 9.50 -7.15 -3.71
C LYS A 213 10.42 -8.34 -3.98
N ALA A 214 11.18 -8.79 -2.98
CA ALA A 214 11.86 -10.07 -3.06
C ALA A 214 10.82 -11.22 -3.07
N TYR A 215 11.05 -12.29 -3.85
CA TYR A 215 10.13 -13.43 -3.91
C TYR A 215 10.05 -14.21 -2.59
N ASN A 216 11.16 -14.27 -1.84
CA ASN A 216 11.24 -14.98 -0.57
C ASN A 216 12.02 -14.18 0.49
N PRO A 217 11.41 -13.12 1.06
CA PRO A 217 12.04 -12.28 2.07
C PRO A 217 12.41 -13.06 3.36
N SER A 218 11.82 -14.24 3.56
CA SER A 218 12.03 -15.06 4.75
C SER A 218 13.39 -15.78 4.75
N ASP A 219 13.93 -16.17 3.59
CA ASP A 219 15.21 -16.87 3.49
C ASP A 219 16.43 -15.94 3.59
N CYS A 220 16.24 -14.65 3.30
CA CYS A 220 17.21 -13.58 3.53
C CYS A 220 17.71 -13.54 4.99
N ASN A 221 16.83 -13.82 5.95
CA ASN A 221 17.14 -13.79 7.37
C ASN A 221 18.09 -14.91 7.84
N LYS A 222 18.41 -15.91 7.02
CA LYS A 222 19.34 -16.99 7.38
C LYS A 222 20.82 -16.58 7.36
N TYR A 223 21.16 -15.43 6.76
CA TYR A 223 22.55 -14.94 6.66
C TYR A 223 22.89 -13.84 7.68
N ASN A 224 21.92 -13.40 8.49
CA ASN A 224 22.08 -12.28 9.40
C ASN A 224 22.71 -12.71 10.76
N LEU A 225 23.96 -13.20 10.71
CA LEU A 225 24.77 -13.55 11.89
C LEU A 225 26.11 -12.80 11.94
N GLN A 226 26.12 -11.47 11.78
CA GLN A 226 27.14 -10.62 12.41
C GLN A 226 26.80 -9.12 12.52
N LYS A 227 25.71 -8.76 13.23
CA LYS A 227 25.65 -7.43 13.86
C LYS A 227 26.32 -7.49 15.23
N SER A 228 27.56 -6.98 15.28
CA SER A 228 28.40 -6.94 16.48
C SER A 228 27.74 -6.16 17.62
N SER A 229 27.23 -6.88 18.62
CA SER A 229 26.68 -6.29 19.84
C SER A 229 27.71 -6.36 20.98
N SER A 230 28.22 -5.20 21.38
CA SER A 230 29.00 -5.08 22.62
C SER A 230 28.06 -5.19 23.82
N SER A 231 28.20 -6.27 24.60
CA SER A 231 27.90 -6.43 26.05
C SER A 231 26.85 -5.50 26.69
N PHE A 232 25.87 -6.00 27.44
CA PHE A 232 26.07 -6.92 28.57
C PHE A 232 25.00 -8.00 28.70
N ALA A 233 25.43 -9.23 29.02
CA ALA A 233 24.59 -10.29 29.58
C ALA A 233 24.74 -10.30 31.12
N PRO A 234 23.82 -10.92 31.89
CA PRO A 234 23.88 -12.38 32.01
C PRO A 234 22.53 -13.14 32.09
N LYS A 235 22.47 -14.33 31.46
CA LYS A 235 22.06 -15.65 32.02
C LYS A 235 20.82 -15.70 32.96
N SER A 236 19.85 -16.62 32.90
CA SER A 236 19.61 -17.91 32.21
C SER A 236 18.23 -18.43 32.72
N SER A 237 17.49 -19.43 32.21
CA SER A 237 17.51 -20.34 31.05
C SER A 237 16.14 -21.05 30.98
N GLY A 238 15.71 -21.54 29.82
CA GLY A 238 14.52 -22.40 29.75
C GLY A 238 13.96 -22.63 28.34
N SER A 239 14.44 -23.66 27.66
CA SER A 239 14.02 -24.03 26.30
C SER A 239 12.62 -24.66 26.26
N VAL A 240 11.64 -24.03 25.62
CA VAL A 240 10.46 -24.72 25.04
C VAL A 240 10.01 -24.05 23.74
N LYS A 241 10.10 -24.78 22.62
CA LYS A 241 9.19 -24.69 21.47
C LYS A 241 8.40 -26.00 21.42
N PRO A 242 7.22 -26.08 20.78
CA PRO A 242 6.29 -25.00 20.43
C PRO A 242 4.90 -25.22 21.05
N LYS A 243 4.02 -24.22 21.00
CA LYS A 243 2.58 -24.45 20.98
C LYS A 243 1.91 -23.53 19.99
N SER A 244 1.22 -24.12 19.03
CA SER A 244 0.11 -23.46 18.34
C SER A 244 -0.92 -23.04 19.38
N SER A 245 -1.30 -21.77 19.37
CA SER A 245 -2.47 -21.28 20.08
C SER A 245 -3.25 -20.41 19.12
N SER A 246 -4.41 -20.91 18.70
CA SER A 246 -5.46 -20.13 18.06
C SER A 246 -5.79 -18.91 18.93
N SER A 247 -5.57 -17.72 18.41
CA SER A 247 -5.96 -16.46 19.05
C SER A 247 -6.93 -15.69 18.16
N VAL A 248 -8.14 -16.24 18.00
CA VAL A 248 -9.34 -15.43 17.74
C VAL A 248 -9.77 -14.85 19.10
N PRO A 249 -9.78 -13.52 19.23
CA PRO A 249 -11.04 -12.79 19.35
C PRO A 249 -11.14 -11.74 18.23
N ARG A 250 -12.18 -11.76 17.38
CA ARG A 250 -13.57 -11.33 17.64
C ARG A 250 -13.80 -9.82 17.48
N SER A 251 -14.88 -9.51 16.75
CA SER A 251 -15.75 -8.34 16.88
C SER A 251 -15.58 -7.50 18.15
N SER A 252 -15.21 -6.22 17.96
CA SER A 252 -15.56 -5.06 18.80
C SER A 252 -15.81 -5.33 20.29
N SER A 253 -14.80 -5.81 21.03
CA SER A 253 -14.87 -5.98 22.49
C SER A 253 -13.88 -5.06 23.21
N SER A 254 -14.40 -4.01 23.86
CA SER A 254 -13.80 -3.20 24.93
C SER A 254 -12.26 -3.20 25.02
N ARG A 255 -11.58 -2.53 24.09
CA ARG A 255 -10.16 -2.20 24.26
C ARG A 255 -10.06 -0.99 25.20
N ASP A 256 -9.25 -1.11 26.25
CA ASP A 256 -8.89 0.06 27.07
C ASP A 256 -8.19 1.11 26.21
N VAL A 257 -8.29 2.38 26.62
CA VAL A 257 -7.63 3.52 25.96
C VAL A 257 -6.36 3.88 26.72
N SER A 258 -5.34 4.33 26.01
CA SER A 258 -4.06 4.75 26.56
C SER A 258 -4.16 6.16 27.16
N ASP A 259 -3.56 6.38 28.33
CA ASP A 259 -3.48 7.70 28.98
C ASP A 259 -2.60 8.72 28.23
N LYS A 260 -1.92 8.26 27.16
CA LYS A 260 -1.10 9.08 26.27
C LYS A 260 -1.95 9.52 25.06
N VAL A 261 -1.97 10.82 24.79
CA VAL A 261 -2.43 11.36 23.50
C VAL A 261 -1.28 11.27 22.50
N GLY A 262 -1.51 10.56 21.39
CA GLY A 262 -0.59 10.49 20.25
C GLY A 262 -0.58 11.78 19.45
N LYS A 263 0.53 12.04 18.75
CA LYS A 263 0.64 13.12 17.77
C LYS A 263 0.48 12.54 16.37
N CYS A 264 -0.20 13.28 15.49
CA CYS A 264 -0.29 12.95 14.07
C CYS A 264 0.63 13.87 13.26
N GLY A 265 1.13 13.35 12.14
CA GLY A 265 1.64 14.13 11.03
C GLY A 265 0.50 14.64 10.15
N GLN A 266 0.76 14.75 8.85
CA GLN A 266 -0.27 15.11 7.87
C GLN A 266 -1.28 13.96 7.70
N PHE A 267 -2.57 14.28 7.74
CA PHE A 267 -3.64 13.34 7.42
C PHE A 267 -3.88 13.36 5.91
N GLU A 268 -3.69 12.24 5.24
CA GLU A 268 -3.87 12.13 3.79
C GLU A 268 -5.31 11.75 3.43
N THR A 269 -5.76 12.15 2.24
CA THR A 269 -7.11 11.81 1.80
C THR A 269 -7.16 10.38 1.30
N TRP A 270 -7.64 9.46 2.13
CA TRP A 270 -7.88 8.09 1.76
C TRP A 270 -8.91 7.99 0.63
N ARG A 271 -8.61 7.10 -0.32
CA ARG A 271 -9.39 6.84 -1.53
C ARG A 271 -9.42 5.35 -1.81
N GLY A 272 -10.60 4.74 -1.64
CA GLY A 272 -10.77 3.31 -1.89
C GLY A 272 -10.62 2.94 -3.36
N ASP A 273 -10.74 3.90 -4.29
CA ASP A 273 -10.49 3.69 -5.71
C ASP A 273 -9.00 3.55 -6.08
N TYR A 274 -8.10 3.90 -5.17
CA TYR A 274 -6.64 3.80 -5.37
C TYR A 274 -6.06 2.48 -4.82
N GLY A 275 -6.90 1.59 -4.27
CA GLY A 275 -6.46 0.30 -3.72
C GLY A 275 -5.76 0.41 -2.34
N MET A 276 -5.91 1.54 -1.65
CA MET A 276 -5.33 1.72 -0.31
C MET A 276 -6.21 1.03 0.74
N TYR A 277 -5.67 0.04 1.45
CA TYR A 277 -6.44 -0.77 2.40
C TYR A 277 -6.63 -0.13 3.79
N ARG A 278 -5.86 0.92 4.11
CA ARG A 278 -5.97 1.72 5.34
C ARG A 278 -6.00 3.21 5.04
N VAL A 279 -6.58 3.99 5.94
CA VAL A 279 -6.54 5.46 5.94
C VAL A 279 -5.19 5.94 6.49
N GLU A 280 -4.38 6.62 5.68
CA GLU A 280 -3.12 7.22 6.15
C GLU A 280 -3.39 8.49 6.97
N THR A 281 -3.59 8.29 8.28
CA THR A 281 -4.00 9.35 9.21
C THR A 281 -2.86 10.26 9.66
N GLY A 282 -1.61 9.90 9.34
CA GLY A 282 -0.40 10.48 9.91
C GLY A 282 -0.17 10.14 11.39
N CYS A 283 -1.07 9.39 12.04
CA CYS A 283 -1.02 9.07 13.46
C CYS A 283 -0.37 7.69 13.68
N ILE A 284 0.90 7.66 14.10
CA ILE A 284 1.68 6.41 14.19
C ILE A 284 1.88 5.97 15.65
N THR A 285 1.67 4.68 15.91
CA THR A 285 2.04 3.98 17.16
C THR A 285 3.09 2.92 16.86
N GLU A 286 3.75 2.38 17.90
CA GLU A 286 4.74 1.30 17.80
C GLU A 286 4.23 -0.01 17.14
N LYS A 287 2.92 -0.11 16.85
CA LYS A 287 2.30 -1.25 16.15
C LYS A 287 1.76 -0.94 14.76
N GLU A 288 1.76 0.33 14.36
CA GLU A 288 1.43 0.77 12.98
C GLU A 288 0.08 0.26 12.44
N ASN A 289 -0.86 -0.06 13.34
CA ASN A 289 -2.16 -0.65 13.03
C ASN A 289 -3.32 0.37 13.05
N GLY A 290 -3.01 1.67 12.95
CA GLY A 290 -3.99 2.71 12.65
C GLY A 290 -4.48 2.64 11.20
N GLY A 291 -5.57 3.34 10.90
CA GLY A 291 -6.13 3.52 9.57
C GLY A 291 -6.91 2.33 8.99
N TYR A 292 -6.66 1.10 9.46
CA TYR A 292 -7.31 -0.09 8.91
C TYR A 292 -8.82 -0.10 9.17
N TRP A 293 -9.58 -0.42 8.12
CA TRP A 293 -11.05 -0.46 8.19
C TRP A 293 -11.56 -1.71 8.89
N TYR A 294 -12.50 -1.52 9.81
CA TYR A 294 -13.25 -2.59 10.47
C TYR A 294 -14.75 -2.34 10.44
N SER A 295 -15.53 -3.40 10.60
CA SER A 295 -16.99 -3.34 10.72
C SER A 295 -17.44 -3.48 12.18
N PHE A 296 -18.49 -2.75 12.56
CA PHE A 296 -19.14 -2.88 13.86
C PHE A 296 -20.66 -3.01 13.72
N ASP A 297 -21.31 -3.60 14.71
CA ASP A 297 -22.74 -3.87 14.73
C ASP A 297 -23.31 -3.79 16.16
N ASP A 298 -24.62 -4.01 16.26
CA ASP A 298 -25.40 -3.93 17.51
C ASP A 298 -25.49 -5.27 18.27
N TYR A 299 -24.68 -6.28 17.90
CA TYR A 299 -24.78 -7.63 18.49
C TYR A 299 -24.51 -7.65 20.01
N VAL A 300 -23.58 -6.82 20.49
CA VAL A 300 -23.21 -6.75 21.92
C VAL A 300 -24.35 -6.22 22.79
N ASP A 301 -25.23 -5.39 22.23
CA ASP A 301 -26.43 -4.85 22.89
C ASP A 301 -27.65 -5.79 22.81
N GLY A 302 -27.51 -6.93 22.12
CA GLY A 302 -28.61 -7.86 21.84
C GLY A 302 -29.37 -7.56 20.55
N GLY A 303 -28.81 -6.72 19.68
CA GLY A 303 -29.23 -6.59 18.29
C GLY A 303 -28.83 -7.80 17.45
N ARG A 304 -29.26 -7.81 16.19
CA ARG A 304 -28.96 -8.87 15.22
C ARG A 304 -28.69 -8.30 13.83
N SER A 305 -28.34 -7.02 13.76
CA SER A 305 -28.04 -6.36 12.50
C SER A 305 -26.75 -6.90 11.90
N LYS A 306 -26.61 -6.79 10.58
CA LYS A 306 -25.43 -7.31 9.88
C LYS A 306 -25.14 -6.54 8.60
N ILE A 307 -23.88 -6.61 8.17
CA ILE A 307 -23.45 -6.23 6.82
C ILE A 307 -23.19 -7.51 6.03
N VAL A 308 -23.80 -7.59 4.84
CA VAL A 308 -23.55 -8.59 3.80
C VAL A 308 -22.60 -7.96 2.80
N TRP A 309 -21.37 -8.49 2.78
CA TRP A 309 -20.30 -8.04 1.90
C TRP A 309 -20.46 -8.59 0.48
N PRO A 310 -20.06 -7.84 -0.57
CA PRO A 310 -20.19 -8.30 -1.96
C PRO A 310 -19.21 -9.43 -2.30
N VAL A 311 -18.10 -9.52 -1.57
CA VAL A 311 -17.09 -10.58 -1.63
C VAL A 311 -16.73 -11.03 -0.21
N PRO A 312 -16.14 -12.22 -0.03
CA PRO A 312 -15.62 -12.64 1.28
C PRO A 312 -14.62 -11.63 1.84
N LYS A 313 -14.67 -11.42 3.15
CA LYS A 313 -13.62 -10.69 3.88
C LYS A 313 -12.35 -11.54 3.98
N GLY A 314 -11.25 -10.87 4.31
CA GLY A 314 -10.06 -11.47 4.85
C GLY A 314 -8.88 -11.54 3.89
N THR A 315 -7.69 -11.53 4.47
CA THR A 315 -6.41 -11.82 3.82
C THR A 315 -5.76 -13.03 4.49
N GLU A 316 -4.56 -13.42 4.06
CA GLU A 316 -3.76 -14.44 4.76
C GLU A 316 -3.29 -14.00 6.18
N TRP A 317 -3.44 -12.70 6.51
CA TRP A 317 -2.99 -12.08 7.76
C TRP A 317 -4.11 -11.83 8.77
N ASP A 318 -5.31 -11.45 8.29
CA ASP A 318 -6.53 -11.29 9.12
C ASP A 318 -7.78 -11.69 8.35
N ASP A 319 -8.53 -12.68 8.86
CA ASP A 319 -9.83 -13.13 8.34
C ASP A 319 -10.90 -12.01 8.26
N ASN A 320 -10.68 -10.88 8.93
CA ASN A 320 -11.62 -9.76 9.00
C ASN A 320 -11.27 -8.56 8.12
N ALA A 321 -10.09 -8.58 7.49
CA ALA A 321 -9.61 -7.52 6.61
C ALA A 321 -10.64 -7.17 5.51
N LEU A 322 -10.80 -5.87 5.23
CA LEU A 322 -11.76 -5.36 4.25
C LEU A 322 -11.14 -5.10 2.87
N ASP A 323 -9.87 -5.45 2.70
CA ASP A 323 -9.06 -5.28 1.49
C ASP A 323 -9.79 -5.79 0.22
N PRO A 324 -10.35 -7.02 0.19
CA PRO A 324 -11.07 -7.52 -0.99
C PRO A 324 -12.35 -6.72 -1.29
N ILE A 325 -12.97 -6.14 -0.27
CA ILE A 325 -14.16 -5.29 -0.39
C ILE A 325 -13.75 -3.94 -0.98
N ILE A 326 -12.62 -3.38 -0.55
CA ILE A 326 -12.06 -2.13 -1.08
C ILE A 326 -11.76 -2.27 -2.58
N ASP A 327 -11.05 -3.33 -2.97
CA ASP A 327 -10.79 -3.67 -4.38
C ASP A 327 -12.07 -3.79 -5.21
N TYR A 328 -13.07 -4.48 -4.66
CA TYR A 328 -14.32 -4.75 -5.36
C TYR A 328 -15.17 -3.48 -5.55
N CYS A 329 -15.29 -2.68 -4.51
CA CYS A 329 -16.22 -1.54 -4.43
C CYS A 329 -15.61 -0.21 -4.85
N ALA A 330 -14.27 -0.12 -4.97
CA ALA A 330 -13.52 1.14 -4.97
C ALA A 330 -13.88 2.02 -3.75
N GLY A 331 -13.89 1.40 -2.56
CA GLY A 331 -14.42 1.96 -1.32
C GLY A 331 -14.86 0.87 -0.32
N VAL A 332 -15.26 1.22 0.89
CA VAL A 332 -15.84 0.23 1.82
C VAL A 332 -17.35 0.17 1.60
N CYS A 333 -17.82 -0.89 0.93
CA CYS A 333 -19.23 -1.05 0.56
C CYS A 333 -19.87 -2.37 1.00
N GLY A 334 -21.17 -2.34 1.23
CA GLY A 334 -21.94 -3.51 1.62
C GLY A 334 -23.44 -3.27 1.65
N LYS A 335 -24.19 -4.37 1.73
CA LYS A 335 -25.63 -4.35 2.02
C LYS A 335 -25.85 -4.51 3.51
N PHE A 336 -26.78 -3.77 4.10
CA PHE A 336 -27.13 -3.92 5.51
C PHE A 336 -28.55 -4.48 5.69
N GLU A 337 -28.72 -5.21 6.79
CA GLU A 337 -30.02 -5.61 7.32
C GLU A 337 -30.03 -5.19 8.79
N LEU A 338 -30.91 -4.25 9.15
CA LEU A 338 -31.09 -3.80 10.53
C LEU A 338 -32.11 -4.69 11.23
N ASN A 339 -31.73 -5.28 12.37
CA ASN A 339 -32.58 -6.16 13.15
C ASN A 339 -32.43 -5.85 14.65
N LYS A 340 -33.52 -5.35 15.25
CA LYS A 340 -33.54 -4.82 16.62
C LYS A 340 -33.30 -5.89 17.69
N GLY A 341 -33.50 -7.17 17.37
CA GLY A 341 -33.30 -8.26 18.31
C GLY A 341 -34.09 -8.06 19.60
N THR A 342 -33.38 -7.94 20.73
CA THR A 342 -33.96 -7.66 22.06
C THR A 342 -33.79 -6.21 22.53
N MET A 343 -33.22 -5.33 21.70
CA MET A 343 -32.91 -3.95 22.09
C MET A 343 -34.17 -3.08 22.25
N THR A 344 -34.05 -2.02 23.03
CA THR A 344 -35.12 -1.02 23.23
C THR A 344 -35.00 0.15 22.26
N PHE A 345 -33.79 0.49 21.80
CA PHE A 345 -33.49 1.54 20.82
C PHE A 345 -33.42 1.00 19.38
N ASP A 346 -33.16 1.86 18.40
CA ASP A 346 -33.19 1.51 16.97
C ASP A 346 -31.88 0.81 16.53
N PRO A 347 -31.95 -0.32 15.80
CA PRO A 347 -30.78 -1.09 15.36
C PRO A 347 -29.78 -0.33 14.49
N TYR A 348 -28.51 -0.77 14.51
CA TYR A 348 -27.43 -0.15 13.76
C TYR A 348 -26.35 -1.13 13.25
N VAL A 349 -25.65 -0.69 12.20
CA VAL A 349 -24.36 -1.24 11.74
C VAL A 349 -23.45 -0.10 11.30
N GLY A 350 -22.16 -0.37 11.13
CA GLY A 350 -21.27 0.61 10.52
C GLY A 350 -19.89 0.07 10.15
N VAL A 351 -19.09 0.97 9.61
CA VAL A 351 -17.67 0.78 9.34
C VAL A 351 -16.87 1.94 9.91
N ALA A 352 -15.67 1.65 10.38
CA ALA A 352 -14.84 2.59 11.10
C ALA A 352 -13.35 2.30 10.86
N PHE A 353 -12.52 3.25 11.26
CA PHE A 353 -11.07 3.08 11.40
C PHE A 353 -10.59 3.81 12.65
N ASP A 354 -9.59 3.23 13.32
CA ASP A 354 -8.88 3.85 14.43
C ASP A 354 -7.85 4.83 13.86
N LEU A 355 -7.67 6.03 14.41
CA LEU A 355 -6.71 6.99 13.85
C LEU A 355 -5.27 6.51 14.06
N ALA A 356 -4.90 6.16 15.30
CA ALA A 356 -3.55 5.73 15.65
C ALA A 356 -3.40 4.21 15.90
N GLY A 357 -4.51 3.47 15.95
CA GLY A 357 -4.52 2.08 16.35
C GLY A 357 -4.17 1.91 17.84
N THR A 358 -3.22 1.02 18.15
CA THR A 358 -2.95 0.56 19.53
C THR A 358 -1.51 0.69 20.00
N ASP A 359 -1.32 0.92 21.31
CA ASP A 359 0.00 0.94 21.96
C ASP A 359 0.63 -0.46 22.13
N ASP A 360 1.85 -0.50 22.67
CA ASP A 360 2.61 -1.70 23.04
C ASP A 360 1.76 -2.76 23.77
N LYS A 361 0.86 -2.31 24.64
CA LYS A 361 -0.05 -3.14 25.46
C LYS A 361 -1.36 -3.50 24.75
N GLY A 362 -1.61 -2.97 23.56
CA GLY A 362 -2.82 -3.23 22.78
C GLY A 362 -4.00 -2.33 23.16
N ARG A 363 -3.74 -1.23 23.88
CA ARG A 363 -4.74 -0.21 24.22
C ARG A 363 -4.88 0.78 23.08
N LEU A 364 -6.09 1.23 22.77
CA LEU A 364 -6.35 2.24 21.75
C LEU A 364 -5.66 3.56 22.11
N VAL A 365 -5.10 4.26 21.13
CA VAL A 365 -4.43 5.55 21.34
C VAL A 365 -5.29 6.70 20.83
N ALA A 366 -5.71 7.57 21.74
CA ALA A 366 -6.37 8.83 21.40
C ALA A 366 -5.36 9.82 20.79
N VAL A 367 -5.81 10.68 19.87
CA VAL A 367 -4.96 11.67 19.21
C VAL A 367 -5.58 13.06 19.16
N ASP A 368 -4.73 14.07 18.98
CA ASP A 368 -5.16 15.44 18.66
C ASP A 368 -5.23 15.62 17.14
N ALA A 369 -6.46 15.67 16.63
CA ALA A 369 -6.82 15.90 15.24
C ALA A 369 -7.24 17.36 14.97
N SER A 370 -6.96 18.30 15.88
CA SER A 370 -7.37 19.71 15.74
C SER A 370 -6.88 20.33 14.43
N ASP A 371 -5.65 20.02 14.03
CA ASP A 371 -4.99 20.55 12.83
C ASP A 371 -5.66 20.11 11.51
N MET A 372 -6.54 19.09 11.53
CA MET A 372 -7.36 18.72 10.37
C MET A 372 -8.50 19.72 10.10
N GLU A 373 -8.81 20.64 11.04
CA GLU A 373 -9.99 21.54 11.14
C GLU A 373 -11.38 20.87 11.10
N GLY A 374 -11.45 19.62 10.66
CA GLY A 374 -12.66 18.90 10.29
C GLY A 374 -12.33 17.70 9.39
N ILE A 375 -13.35 17.25 8.68
CA ILE A 375 -13.28 16.06 7.83
C ILE A 375 -14.09 16.24 6.56
N CYS A 376 -13.58 15.71 5.45
CA CYS A 376 -14.34 15.44 4.25
C CYS A 376 -14.62 13.93 4.10
N ILE A 377 -15.75 13.60 3.48
CA ILE A 377 -16.15 12.22 3.18
C ILE A 377 -16.93 12.17 1.86
N ALA A 378 -16.58 11.22 0.99
CA ALA A 378 -17.40 10.83 -0.16
C ALA A 378 -18.10 9.51 0.15
N TYR A 379 -19.42 9.49 0.02
CA TYR A 379 -20.22 8.29 0.32
C TYR A 379 -21.46 8.18 -0.57
N SER A 380 -21.99 6.96 -0.66
CA SER A 380 -23.36 6.69 -1.06
C SER A 380 -24.06 5.84 0.02
N ALA A 381 -25.37 6.04 0.19
CA ALA A 381 -26.20 5.28 1.11
C ALA A 381 -27.68 5.33 0.67
N ASP A 382 -28.37 4.20 0.75
CA ASP A 382 -29.82 4.09 0.51
C ASP A 382 -30.67 4.74 1.61
N VAL A 383 -30.07 5.09 2.74
CA VAL A 383 -30.70 5.71 3.91
C VAL A 383 -29.81 6.84 4.45
N GLY A 384 -30.28 7.58 5.46
CA GLY A 384 -29.41 8.50 6.19
C GLY A 384 -28.42 7.74 7.08
N ALA A 385 -27.26 8.34 7.31
CA ALA A 385 -26.19 7.81 8.15
C ALA A 385 -25.68 8.91 9.12
N SER A 386 -24.82 8.56 10.05
CA SER A 386 -24.02 9.49 10.85
C SER A 386 -22.52 9.25 10.61
N LEU A 387 -21.74 10.31 10.78
CA LEU A 387 -20.30 10.21 11.02
C LEU A 387 -20.07 10.63 12.48
N GLU A 388 -19.60 9.70 13.29
CA GLU A 388 -19.48 9.83 14.75
C GLU A 388 -18.00 9.85 15.17
N ILE A 389 -17.66 10.69 16.15
CA ILE A 389 -16.36 10.72 16.82
C ILE A 389 -16.43 9.78 18.01
N SER A 390 -15.64 8.70 18.00
CA SER A 390 -15.53 7.78 19.15
C SER A 390 -14.24 8.03 19.91
N PHE A 391 -14.33 7.86 21.23
CA PHE A 391 -13.23 7.94 22.20
C PHE A 391 -12.77 6.55 22.66
N GLY A 392 -13.19 5.50 21.94
CA GLY A 392 -13.07 4.10 22.33
C GLY A 392 -14.22 3.66 23.24
N GLU A 393 -14.76 2.48 22.97
CA GLU A 393 -15.93 1.83 23.62
C GLU A 393 -16.14 2.21 25.10
N LYS A 394 -15.08 2.04 25.92
CA LYS A 394 -15.13 2.29 27.35
C LYS A 394 -15.43 3.74 27.70
N ASN A 395 -14.78 4.68 27.02
CA ASN A 395 -14.97 6.12 27.26
C ASN A 395 -16.31 6.57 26.69
N ASP A 396 -16.73 6.03 25.55
CA ASP A 396 -18.05 6.29 24.98
C ASP A 396 -19.16 5.89 25.97
N ILE A 397 -19.04 4.75 26.64
CA ILE A 397 -19.93 4.32 27.73
C ILE A 397 -19.75 5.20 28.99
N GLU A 398 -18.56 5.18 29.59
CA GLU A 398 -18.32 5.71 30.95
C GLU A 398 -18.38 7.25 30.99
N GLU A 399 -17.83 7.94 30.00
CA GLU A 399 -17.81 9.41 29.97
C GLU A 399 -19.04 10.03 29.26
N PHE A 400 -19.67 9.33 28.33
CA PHE A 400 -20.67 9.91 27.43
C PHE A 400 -22.03 9.21 27.38
N ASP A 401 -22.19 8.00 27.96
CA ASP A 401 -23.43 7.21 27.86
C ASP A 401 -23.81 6.94 26.38
N TYR A 402 -22.81 6.78 25.50
CA TYR A 402 -22.87 6.74 24.03
C TYR A 402 -23.42 8.01 23.32
N ASP A 403 -23.70 9.11 24.02
CA ASP A 403 -24.06 10.41 23.40
C ASP A 403 -22.81 11.13 22.89
N VAL A 404 -22.12 10.52 21.91
CA VAL A 404 -20.88 11.05 21.33
C VAL A 404 -21.17 12.13 20.26
N PRO A 405 -20.20 13.01 19.93
CA PRO A 405 -20.38 14.02 18.89
C PRO A 405 -20.48 13.41 17.49
N PHE A 406 -21.49 13.81 16.72
CA PHE A 406 -21.67 13.34 15.34
C PHE A 406 -22.14 14.45 14.40
N VAL A 407 -22.09 14.16 13.09
CA VAL A 407 -22.78 14.90 12.03
C VAL A 407 -23.67 13.96 11.20
N THR A 408 -24.78 14.49 10.68
CA THR A 408 -25.72 13.71 9.86
C THR A 408 -25.32 13.69 8.40
N LEU A 409 -25.28 12.49 7.82
CA LEU A 409 -25.09 12.22 6.41
C LEU A 409 -26.45 11.93 5.77
N ALA A 410 -26.88 12.78 4.85
CA ALA A 410 -28.15 12.61 4.15
C ALA A 410 -28.10 11.47 3.14
N LYS A 411 -29.22 10.76 2.94
CA LYS A 411 -29.36 9.74 1.89
C LYS A 411 -28.82 10.24 0.54
N SER A 412 -27.96 9.44 -0.10
CA SER A 412 -27.43 9.73 -1.44
C SER A 412 -27.16 8.45 -2.22
N THR A 413 -27.95 8.19 -3.26
CA THR A 413 -27.86 6.96 -4.09
C THR A 413 -27.12 7.17 -5.42
N SER A 414 -26.38 8.28 -5.52
CA SER A 414 -25.54 8.67 -6.67
C SER A 414 -24.09 8.96 -6.26
N GLY A 415 -23.74 8.80 -4.97
CA GLY A 415 -22.54 9.40 -4.40
C GLY A 415 -22.77 10.89 -4.06
N THR A 416 -22.20 11.34 -2.95
CA THR A 416 -22.09 12.76 -2.59
C THR A 416 -20.84 12.98 -1.75
N VAL A 417 -20.33 14.20 -1.79
CA VAL A 417 -19.22 14.64 -0.94
C VAL A 417 -19.79 15.57 0.12
N LYS A 418 -19.32 15.43 1.35
CA LYS A 418 -19.61 16.35 2.46
C LYS A 418 -18.32 16.72 3.16
N ALA A 419 -18.28 17.95 3.65
CA ALA A 419 -17.19 18.49 4.44
C ALA A 419 -17.80 19.10 5.71
N PHE A 420 -17.20 18.82 6.86
CA PHE A 420 -17.69 19.25 8.17
C PHE A 420 -16.52 19.73 9.02
N LYS A 421 -16.59 20.95 9.55
CA LYS A 421 -15.67 21.43 10.59
C LYS A 421 -15.91 20.65 11.89
N TRP A 422 -14.89 20.51 12.74
CA TRP A 422 -15.05 19.88 14.05
C TRP A 422 -16.16 20.54 14.89
N SER A 423 -16.33 21.87 14.85
CA SER A 423 -17.44 22.59 15.51
C SER A 423 -18.85 22.26 15.02
N GLN A 424 -19.00 21.51 13.91
CA GLN A 424 -20.29 21.01 13.44
C GLN A 424 -20.70 19.70 14.14
N PHE A 425 -19.75 18.94 14.70
CA PHE A 425 -20.01 17.72 15.44
C PHE A 425 -20.63 18.05 16.80
N LYS A 426 -21.77 17.43 17.09
CA LYS A 426 -22.57 17.71 18.29
C LYS A 426 -23.13 16.43 18.87
N GLN A 427 -23.16 16.36 20.19
CA GLN A 427 -23.93 15.36 20.93
C GLN A 427 -25.43 15.61 20.68
N ALA A 428 -26.25 14.56 20.66
CA ALA A 428 -27.70 14.70 20.58
C ALA A 428 -28.32 15.15 21.92
N GLY A 429 -27.57 15.03 23.02
CA GLY A 429 -27.86 15.68 24.30
C GLY A 429 -28.54 14.78 25.33
N TRP A 430 -28.87 13.53 24.96
CA TRP A 430 -29.57 12.55 25.81
C TRP A 430 -28.65 11.83 26.81
N GLY A 431 -27.34 11.81 26.57
CA GLY A 431 -26.37 11.21 27.47
C GLY A 431 -26.23 12.03 28.75
N ARG A 432 -26.21 11.34 29.89
CA ARG A 432 -26.33 11.97 31.22
C ARG A 432 -25.01 12.50 31.77
N ASN A 433 -23.90 12.14 31.11
CA ASN A 433 -22.54 12.37 31.58
C ASN A 433 -21.94 13.64 30.93
N ALA A 434 -20.65 13.62 30.60
CA ALA A 434 -19.92 14.82 30.19
C ALA A 434 -20.48 15.44 28.89
N LYS A 435 -20.50 16.78 28.84
CA LYS A 435 -20.74 17.51 27.60
C LYS A 435 -19.42 17.93 26.97
N ILE A 436 -19.26 17.66 25.67
CA ILE A 436 -18.05 17.95 24.91
C ILE A 436 -18.41 18.62 23.58
N THR A 437 -17.63 19.62 23.17
CA THR A 437 -17.76 20.23 21.85
C THR A 437 -17.06 19.35 20.81
N GLY A 438 -17.44 19.43 19.54
CA GLY A 438 -16.70 18.70 18.50
C GLY A 438 -15.22 19.14 18.36
N GLU A 439 -14.90 20.39 18.69
CA GLU A 439 -13.52 20.92 18.72
C GLU A 439 -12.71 20.36 19.89
N ASP A 440 -13.32 20.15 21.06
CA ASP A 440 -12.66 19.49 22.19
C ASP A 440 -12.61 17.96 22.03
N ALA A 441 -13.57 17.39 21.29
CA ALA A 441 -13.59 15.98 20.92
C ALA A 441 -12.42 15.63 19.99
N ALA A 442 -12.16 16.48 18.98
CA ALA A 442 -11.05 16.32 18.05
C ALA A 442 -9.67 16.27 18.72
N LYS A 443 -9.50 16.85 19.93
CA LYS A 443 -8.23 16.83 20.68
C LYS A 443 -7.86 15.47 21.30
N ARG A 444 -8.81 14.52 21.32
CA ARG A 444 -8.62 13.18 21.90
C ARG A 444 -9.47 12.11 21.21
N ILE A 445 -9.68 12.26 19.90
CA ILE A 445 -10.40 11.28 19.09
C ILE A 445 -9.63 9.96 19.02
N VAL A 446 -10.33 8.83 19.03
CA VAL A 446 -9.73 7.50 18.84
C VAL A 446 -10.06 6.98 17.43
N SER A 447 -11.32 7.08 17.02
CA SER A 447 -11.81 6.51 15.76
C SER A 447 -12.94 7.33 15.15
N LEU A 448 -13.15 7.14 13.84
CA LEU A 448 -14.22 7.77 13.07
C LEU A 448 -15.18 6.70 12.56
N HIS A 449 -16.45 6.80 12.94
CA HIS A 449 -17.45 5.77 12.68
C HIS A 449 -18.48 6.25 11.64
N PHE A 450 -18.53 5.62 10.48
CA PHE A 450 -19.65 5.73 9.54
C PHE A 450 -20.74 4.73 9.96
N LYS A 451 -21.87 5.24 10.46
CA LYS A 451 -22.92 4.43 11.08
C LYS A 451 -24.25 4.60 10.37
N ILE A 452 -24.94 3.48 10.16
CA ILE A 452 -26.32 3.43 9.69
C ILE A 452 -27.17 2.92 10.84
N GLN A 453 -28.04 3.79 11.36
CA GLN A 453 -29.00 3.47 12.41
C GLN A 453 -30.43 3.77 11.93
N GLY A 454 -31.38 2.90 12.25
CA GLY A 454 -32.73 3.02 11.73
C GLY A 454 -33.68 1.97 12.27
N LYS A 455 -34.89 1.93 11.70
CA LYS A 455 -35.96 1.05 12.17
C LYS A 455 -35.65 -0.42 11.90
N ASP A 456 -36.19 -1.28 12.76
CA ASP A 456 -36.20 -2.73 12.59
C ASP A 456 -36.71 -3.15 11.19
N GLY A 457 -36.03 -4.13 10.58
CA GLY A 457 -36.31 -4.62 9.24
C GLY A 457 -35.88 -3.70 8.08
N MET A 458 -35.22 -2.58 8.37
CA MET A 458 -34.68 -1.70 7.32
C MET A 458 -33.48 -2.34 6.63
N THR A 459 -33.48 -2.29 5.30
CA THR A 459 -32.40 -2.78 4.44
C THR A 459 -31.97 -1.73 3.43
N GLY A 460 -30.76 -1.89 2.89
CA GLY A 460 -30.22 -1.03 1.87
C GLY A 460 -28.74 -1.29 1.65
N SER A 461 -28.09 -0.41 0.89
CA SER A 461 -26.68 -0.49 0.54
C SER A 461 -25.96 0.82 0.89
N PHE A 462 -24.65 0.74 1.11
CA PHE A 462 -23.79 1.91 1.30
C PHE A 462 -22.41 1.68 0.64
N ASN A 463 -21.69 2.77 0.39
CA ASN A 463 -20.27 2.77 0.03
C ASN A 463 -19.59 4.01 0.62
N VAL A 464 -18.50 3.86 1.35
CA VAL A 464 -17.59 4.95 1.74
C VAL A 464 -16.40 4.95 0.78
N MET A 465 -16.32 5.95 -0.09
CA MET A 465 -15.38 6.00 -1.22
C MET A 465 -14.10 6.76 -0.88
N SER A 466 -14.19 7.82 -0.08
CA SER A 466 -13.02 8.60 0.35
C SER A 466 -13.25 9.27 1.70
N VAL A 467 -12.17 9.52 2.45
CA VAL A 467 -12.17 10.23 3.73
C VAL A 467 -10.87 11.03 3.85
N GLY A 468 -10.94 12.31 4.25
CA GLY A 468 -9.77 13.19 4.34
C GLY A 468 -9.95 14.32 5.35
N ALA A 469 -8.88 15.05 5.67
CA ALA A 469 -8.97 16.28 6.46
C ALA A 469 -9.84 17.35 5.77
N LEU A 470 -10.26 18.40 6.49
CA LEU A 470 -11.05 19.47 5.90
C LEU A 470 -10.26 20.18 4.79
N GLY A 471 -10.80 20.20 3.58
CA GLY A 471 -10.13 20.78 2.40
C GLY A 471 -9.31 19.77 1.59
N GLY A 472 -9.17 18.52 2.04
CA GLY A 472 -8.63 17.42 1.23
C GLY A 472 -9.52 17.08 0.02
N ASP A 473 -8.94 16.42 -1.00
CA ASP A 473 -9.68 16.05 -2.22
C ASP A 473 -10.54 14.79 -2.03
N CYS A 474 -11.60 14.92 -1.23
CA CYS A 474 -12.71 13.97 -1.26
C CYS A 474 -13.61 14.16 -2.51
N SER A 475 -13.23 14.97 -3.49
CA SER A 475 -14.13 15.44 -4.56
C SER A 475 -14.02 14.64 -5.86
N GLY A 476 -12.84 14.09 -6.17
CA GLY A 476 -12.51 13.54 -7.48
C GLY A 476 -13.31 12.34 -8.02
N TYR A 477 -14.29 11.76 -7.29
CA TYR A 477 -14.81 10.41 -7.63
C TYR A 477 -16.33 10.18 -7.67
N VAL A 478 -17.20 11.18 -7.46
CA VAL A 478 -18.66 10.95 -7.59
C VAL A 478 -19.07 10.48 -9.01
N ALA A 479 -18.24 10.75 -10.02
CA ALA A 479 -18.47 10.34 -11.40
C ALA A 479 -18.30 8.83 -11.66
N VAL A 480 -17.28 8.17 -11.10
CA VAL A 480 -16.87 6.82 -11.56
C VAL A 480 -17.74 5.70 -10.97
N TRP A 481 -18.39 5.94 -9.83
CA TRP A 481 -19.39 5.02 -9.27
C TRP A 481 -20.63 4.89 -10.18
N ALA A 482 -20.89 5.88 -11.05
CA ALA A 482 -21.97 5.80 -12.04
C ALA A 482 -21.66 4.83 -13.19
N ASP A 483 -20.38 4.70 -13.59
CA ASP A 483 -19.96 3.84 -14.71
C ASP A 483 -19.75 2.36 -14.31
N LYS A 484 -19.42 2.07 -13.03
CA LYS A 484 -19.08 0.71 -12.56
C LYS A 484 -20.26 -0.20 -12.17
N ASN A 485 -21.52 0.16 -12.44
CA ASN A 485 -22.71 -0.70 -12.23
C ASN A 485 -22.90 -1.29 -10.81
N VAL A 486 -22.40 -0.61 -9.76
CA VAL A 486 -22.44 -1.09 -8.35
C VAL A 486 -23.86 -1.19 -7.76
N LYS A 487 -24.92 -0.83 -8.51
CA LYS A 487 -26.32 -0.83 -8.04
C LYS A 487 -27.02 -2.19 -7.98
N ASN A 488 -26.41 -3.28 -8.48
CA ASN A 488 -27.07 -4.57 -8.72
C ASN A 488 -26.47 -5.77 -7.95
N TRP A 489 -25.74 -5.55 -6.86
CA TRP A 489 -25.23 -6.59 -5.97
C TRP A 489 -26.00 -6.61 -4.67
#